data_AF-A0A2T2UL80-F1
#
_entry.id   AF-A0A2T2UL80-F1
#
_cell.length_a   1.000
_cell.length_b   1.000
_cell.length_c   1.000
_cell.angle_alpha   90.00
_cell.angle_beta   90.00
_cell.angle_gamma   90.00
#
_symmetry.space_group_name_H-M   'P 1'
#
loop_
_entity.id
_entity.type
_entity.pdbx_description
1 polymer ?
#
loop_
_entity_poly.entity_id
_entity_poly.type
_entity_poly.pdbx_seq_one_letter_code
_entity_poly.pdbx_strand_id
1 'polypeptide(L)'
;MKPKLTLRVEASLKEKAKEIAERRGTSVSALVSNYFEILVAEEKGQLDPSGQEDDYELSAEGKRVKDRLGSPPPDAPFEDPRGELTEDERAFVKAAHEKHR
;
A
#
# COMPACT_ATOMS: atom_id res chain seq x y z
N MET A 1 -21.55 2.49 -21.12
CA MET A 1 -22.09 3.35 -20.03
C MET A 1 -21.28 3.12 -18.78
N LYS A 2 -20.99 4.16 -17.99
CA LYS A 2 -20.33 3.98 -16.69
C LYS A 2 -21.39 3.54 -15.66
N PRO A 3 -21.17 2.44 -14.91
CA PRO A 3 -22.12 2.00 -13.88
C PRO A 3 -22.19 3.04 -12.75
N LYS A 4 -23.37 3.21 -12.14
CA LYS A 4 -23.59 4.14 -11.01
C LYS A 4 -23.86 3.36 -9.73
N LEU A 5 -23.26 3.81 -8.63
CA LEU A 5 -23.50 3.29 -7.29
C LEU A 5 -24.14 4.38 -6.43
N THR A 6 -25.27 4.06 -5.79
CA THR A 6 -25.94 4.96 -4.86
C THR A 6 -25.98 4.30 -3.48
N LEU A 7 -25.39 4.96 -2.48
CA LEU A 7 -25.30 4.47 -1.11
C LEU A 7 -26.18 5.34 -0.19
N ARG A 8 -26.90 4.71 0.73
CA ARG A 8 -27.56 5.40 1.84
C ARG A 8 -26.62 5.35 3.04
N VAL A 9 -26.20 6.51 3.50
CA VAL A 9 -25.29 6.68 4.63
C VAL A 9 -25.80 7.79 5.53
N GLU A 10 -25.38 7.77 6.80
CA GLU A 10 -25.67 8.85 7.73
C GLU A 10 -25.08 10.19 7.25
N ALA A 11 -25.77 11.28 7.57
CA ALA A 11 -25.34 12.62 7.17
C ALA A 11 -23.96 12.99 7.73
N SER A 12 -23.70 12.64 8.99
CA SER A 12 -22.41 12.85 9.67
C SER A 12 -21.24 12.16 8.94
N LEU A 13 -21.46 10.91 8.50
CA LEU A 13 -20.47 10.13 7.77
C LEU A 13 -20.20 10.72 6.38
N LYS A 14 -21.25 11.18 5.68
CA LYS A 14 -21.13 11.84 4.38
C LYS A 14 -20.27 13.11 4.46
N GLU A 15 -20.49 13.95 5.47
CA GLU A 15 -19.72 15.19 5.64
C GLU A 15 -18.25 14.89 5.98
N LYS A 16 -17.99 13.95 6.91
CA LYS A 16 -16.61 13.50 7.19
C LYS A 16 -15.90 12.94 5.96
N ALA A 17 -16.60 12.15 5.14
CA ALA A 17 -16.02 11.58 3.93
C ALA A 17 -15.62 12.67 2.92
N LYS A 18 -16.44 13.73 2.79
CA LYS A 18 -16.09 14.90 1.96
C LYS A 18 -14.87 15.64 2.49
N GLU A 19 -14.83 15.92 3.79
CA GLU A 19 -13.70 16.61 4.41
C GLU A 19 -12.38 15.84 4.19
N ILE A 20 -12.41 14.52 4.35
CA ILE A 20 -11.25 13.66 4.08
C ILE A 20 -10.86 13.72 2.59
N ALA A 21 -11.83 13.70 1.70
CA ALA A 21 -11.58 13.77 0.26
C ALA A 21 -10.96 15.13 -0.13
N GLU A 22 -11.51 16.24 0.37
CA GLU A 22 -10.98 17.59 0.14
C GLU A 22 -9.56 17.74 0.67
N ARG A 23 -9.29 17.29 1.89
CA ARG A 23 -7.94 17.31 2.48
C ARG A 23 -6.93 16.52 1.65
N ARG A 24 -7.37 15.46 0.97
CA ARG A 24 -6.56 14.61 0.09
C ARG A 24 -6.55 15.08 -1.37
N GLY A 25 -7.22 16.19 -1.70
CA GLY A 25 -7.34 16.69 -3.07
C GLY A 25 -8.07 15.73 -4.02
N THR A 26 -8.98 14.90 -3.50
CA THR A 26 -9.69 13.86 -4.26
C THR A 26 -11.21 13.97 -4.05
N SER A 27 -11.98 13.10 -4.71
CA SER A 27 -13.43 13.00 -4.53
C SER A 27 -13.83 11.78 -3.68
N VAL A 28 -14.99 11.87 -3.04
CA VAL A 28 -15.56 10.72 -2.31
C VAL A 28 -15.78 9.52 -3.23
N SER A 29 -16.17 9.75 -4.49
CA SER A 29 -16.34 8.67 -5.47
C SER A 29 -15.03 7.99 -5.83
N ALA A 30 -13.92 8.74 -5.90
CA ALA A 30 -12.60 8.17 -6.15
C ALA A 30 -12.12 7.33 -4.96
N LEU A 31 -12.35 7.79 -3.72
CA LEU A 31 -12.03 7.01 -2.52
C LEU A 31 -12.76 5.66 -2.49
N VAL A 32 -14.06 5.66 -2.78
CA VAL A 32 -14.88 4.44 -2.82
C VAL A 32 -14.47 3.53 -3.97
N SER A 33 -14.13 4.09 -5.14
CA SER A 33 -13.66 3.31 -6.28
C SER A 33 -12.33 2.62 -5.97
N ASN A 34 -11.39 3.35 -5.39
CA ASN A 34 -10.10 2.81 -4.95
C ASN A 34 -10.26 1.70 -3.91
N TYR A 35 -11.22 1.83 -3.01
CA TYR A 35 -11.52 0.76 -2.05
C TYR A 35 -12.01 -0.52 -2.75
N PHE A 36 -12.88 -0.42 -3.76
CA PHE A 36 -13.29 -1.60 -4.52
C PHE A 36 -12.14 -2.21 -5.32
N GLU A 37 -11.23 -1.40 -5.86
CA GLU A 37 -10.04 -1.89 -6.55
C GLU A 37 -9.15 -2.71 -5.61
N ILE A 38 -8.94 -2.23 -4.39
CA ILE A 38 -8.19 -2.95 -3.34
C ILE A 38 -8.88 -4.28 -3.01
N LEU A 39 -10.19 -4.27 -2.75
CA LEU A 39 -10.95 -5.49 -2.43
C LEU A 39 -10.85 -6.55 -3.53
N VAL A 40 -10.94 -6.14 -4.80
CA VAL A 40 -10.81 -7.04 -5.94
C VAL A 40 -9.39 -7.59 -6.06
N ALA A 41 -8.38 -6.77 -5.77
CA ALA A 41 -6.99 -7.20 -5.83
C ALA A 41 -6.63 -8.15 -4.66
N GLU A 42 -7.17 -7.93 -3.46
CA GLU A 42 -7.06 -8.86 -2.33
C GLU A 42 -7.70 -10.22 -2.65
N GLU A 43 -8.91 -10.23 -3.22
CA GLU A 43 -9.60 -11.47 -3.61
C GLU A 43 -8.82 -12.25 -4.68
N LYS A 44 -8.14 -11.55 -5.58
CA LYS A 44 -7.29 -12.16 -6.62
C LYS A 44 -5.91 -12.59 -6.10
N GLY A 45 -5.60 -12.37 -4.83
CA GLY A 45 -4.27 -12.62 -4.27
C GLY A 45 -3.17 -11.77 -4.93
N GLN A 46 -3.54 -10.61 -5.50
CA GLN A 46 -2.61 -9.67 -6.15
C GLN A 46 -2.08 -8.60 -5.19
N LEU A 47 -2.73 -8.45 -4.03
CA LEU A 47 -2.20 -7.71 -2.90
C LEU A 47 -1.82 -8.73 -1.85
N ASP A 48 -0.57 -9.18 -1.89
CA ASP A 48 0.03 -9.87 -0.75
C ASP A 48 0.30 -8.79 0.33
N PRO A 49 -0.36 -8.85 1.50
CA PRO A 49 -0.08 -7.91 2.59
C PRO A 49 1.23 -8.25 3.31
N SER A 50 1.93 -9.33 2.92
CA SER A 50 3.33 -9.49 3.27
C SER A 50 4.13 -8.50 2.44
N GLY A 51 4.81 -7.56 3.11
CA GLY A 51 5.79 -6.67 2.49
C GLY A 51 6.96 -7.46 1.94
N GLN A 52 6.73 -8.18 0.84
CA GLN A 52 7.76 -8.34 -0.15
C GLN A 52 8.05 -6.94 -0.64
N GLU A 53 9.31 -6.54 -0.51
CA GLU A 53 9.95 -5.78 -1.56
C GLU A 53 9.66 -6.57 -2.83
N ASP A 54 8.51 -6.28 -3.44
CA ASP A 54 8.29 -6.55 -4.83
C ASP A 54 9.56 -6.01 -5.45
N ASP A 55 10.31 -6.89 -6.10
CA ASP A 55 11.10 -6.51 -7.23
C ASP A 55 10.10 -5.95 -8.26
N TYR A 56 9.54 -4.77 -7.97
CA TYR A 56 8.93 -3.92 -8.95
C TYR A 56 10.09 -3.63 -9.88
N GLU A 57 10.16 -4.39 -10.96
CA GLU A 57 10.86 -3.97 -12.15
C GLU A 57 10.30 -2.59 -12.43
N LEU A 58 11.05 -1.58 -11.98
CA LEU A 58 10.60 -0.21 -12.03
C LEU A 58 10.17 0.04 -13.47
N SER A 59 9.01 0.67 -13.65
CA SER A 59 8.64 1.12 -15.00
C SER A 59 9.80 1.92 -15.58
N ALA A 60 9.89 2.05 -16.92
CA ALA A 60 10.98 2.81 -17.53
C ALA A 60 11.15 4.23 -16.93
N GLU A 61 10.07 4.80 -16.38
CA GLU A 61 10.12 6.04 -15.59
C GLU A 61 10.66 5.86 -14.17
N GLY A 62 10.24 4.80 -13.45
CA GLY A 62 10.80 4.47 -12.13
C GLY A 62 12.32 4.21 -12.17
N LYS A 63 12.83 3.53 -13.21
CA LYS A 63 14.27 3.29 -13.42
C LYS A 63 15.01 4.62 -13.58
N ARG A 64 14.48 5.53 -14.41
CA ARG A 64 15.06 6.88 -14.62
C ARG A 64 15.05 7.75 -13.36
N VAL A 65 14.03 7.63 -12.53
CA VAL A 65 13.94 8.38 -11.26
C VAL A 65 14.96 7.86 -10.26
N LYS A 66 15.14 6.54 -10.16
CA LYS A 66 16.19 5.91 -9.32
C LYS A 66 17.59 6.31 -9.77
N ASP A 67 17.86 6.31 -11.09
CA ASP A 67 19.14 6.74 -11.65
C ASP A 67 19.45 8.23 -11.38
N ARG A 68 18.41 9.07 -11.30
CA ARG A 68 18.54 10.51 -11.00
C ARG A 68 18.73 10.81 -9.52
N LEU A 69 18.10 10.03 -8.64
CA LEU A 69 18.17 10.21 -7.20
C LEU A 69 19.49 9.68 -6.61
N GLY A 70 20.11 8.70 -7.27
CA GLY A 70 21.32 8.04 -6.79
C GLY A 70 21.05 7.19 -5.53
N SER A 71 22.07 6.45 -5.08
CA SER A 71 21.99 5.75 -3.81
C SER A 71 21.87 6.75 -2.66
N PRO A 72 21.09 6.44 -1.60
CA PRO A 72 21.02 7.30 -0.43
C PRO A 72 22.43 7.54 0.16
N PRO A 73 22.69 8.72 0.75
CA PRO A 73 23.96 8.99 1.42
C PRO A 73 24.24 7.94 2.51
N PRO A 74 25.50 7.58 2.76
CA PRO A 74 25.86 6.62 3.82
C PRO A 74 25.42 7.07 5.22
N ASP A 75 25.17 8.38 5.41
CA ASP A 75 24.71 8.99 6.65
C ASP A 75 23.18 9.21 6.69
N ALA A 76 22.42 8.57 5.80
CA ALA A 76 20.96 8.63 5.85
C ALA A 76 20.45 8.04 7.19
N PRO A 77 19.52 8.70 7.91
CA PRO A 77 19.01 8.25 9.20
C PRO A 77 18.11 7.00 9.11
N PHE A 78 17.95 6.46 7.90
CA PHE A 78 17.31 5.18 7.64
C PHE A 78 18.45 4.16 7.50
N GLU A 79 18.86 3.59 8.63
CA GLU A 79 19.77 2.43 8.59
C GLU A 79 19.05 1.29 7.85
N ASP A 80 19.71 0.68 6.86
CA ASP A 80 19.37 -0.69 6.46
C ASP A 80 19.21 -1.50 7.76
N PRO A 81 18.21 -2.38 7.91
CA PRO A 81 18.08 -3.20 9.12
C PRO A 81 19.29 -4.14 9.24
N ARG A 82 20.40 -3.64 9.79
CA ARG A 82 21.67 -4.32 10.03
C ARG A 82 21.66 -4.98 11.40
N GLY A 83 20.54 -5.60 11.75
CA GLY A 83 20.40 -6.41 12.95
C GLY A 83 20.21 -7.86 12.55
N GLU A 84 20.96 -8.78 13.16
CA GLU A 84 20.53 -10.17 13.16
C GLU A 84 19.15 -10.21 13.83
N LEU A 85 18.12 -10.60 13.06
CA LEU A 85 16.76 -10.77 13.55
C LEU A 85 16.80 -11.55 14.86
N THR A 86 16.17 -10.99 15.90
CA THR A 86 16.05 -11.64 17.21
C THR A 86 15.29 -12.95 17.09
N GLU A 87 15.44 -13.84 18.07
CA GLU A 87 14.81 -15.16 18.03
C GLU A 87 13.28 -15.08 17.90
N ASP A 88 12.67 -14.07 18.54
CA ASP A 88 11.23 -13.78 18.44
C ASP A 88 10.83 -13.32 17.03
N GLU A 89 11.62 -12.46 16.39
CA GLU A 89 11.36 -12.00 15.02
C GLU A 89 11.53 -13.14 14.01
N ARG A 90 12.52 -14.02 14.22
CA ARG A 90 12.70 -15.23 13.40
C ARG A 90 11.55 -16.21 13.58
N ALA A 91 11.06 -16.38 14.82
CA ALA A 91 9.90 -17.22 15.11
C ALA A 91 8.63 -16.67 14.44
N PHE A 92 8.46 -15.34 14.42
CA PHE A 92 7.35 -14.69 13.73
C PHE A 92 7.40 -14.91 12.21
N VAL A 93 8.56 -14.69 11.59
CA VAL A 93 8.78 -14.91 10.15
C VAL A 93 8.58 -16.38 9.78
N LYS A 94 9.10 -17.31 10.60
CA LYS A 94 8.96 -18.75 10.37
C LYS A 94 7.51 -19.23 10.53
N ALA A 95 6.79 -18.75 11.55
CA ALA A 95 5.38 -19.08 11.75
C ALA A 95 4.50 -18.54 10.62
N ALA A 96 4.82 -17.35 10.09
CA ALA A 96 4.16 -16.81 8.91
C ALA A 96 4.41 -17.68 7.67
N HIS A 97 5.64 -18.15 7.46
CA HIS A 97 5.99 -18.99 6.32
C HIS A 97 5.42 -20.42 6.40
N GLU A 98 5.30 -21.00 7.61
CA GLU A 98 4.75 -22.36 7.79
C GLU A 98 3.22 -22.40 7.63
N LYS A 99 2.52 -21.33 8.00
CA LYS A 99 1.06 -21.22 7.81
C LYS A 99 0.65 -21.05 6.34
N HIS A 100 1.57 -20.59 5.51
CA HIS A 100 1.34 -20.31 4.08
C HIS A 100 1.99 -21.34 3.14
N ARG A 101 2.39 -22.52 3.66
CA ARG A 101 2.75 -23.69 2.85
C ARG A 101 1.53 -24.59 2.63
#